data_AF-A0A9W7CBA2-F1
#
_entry.id   AF-A0A9W7CBA2-F1
#
_cell.length_a   1.000
_cell.length_b   1.000
_cell.length_c   1.000
_cell.angle_alpha   90.00
_cell.angle_beta   90.00
_cell.angle_gamma   90.00
#
_symmetry.space_group_name_H-M   'P 1'
#
loop_
_entity.id
_entity.type
_entity.pdbx_description
1 polymer ?
#
loop_
_entity_poly.entity_id
_entity_poly.type
_entity_poly.pdbx_seq_one_letter_code
_entity_poly.pdbx_strand_id
1 'polypeptide(L)'
;MKPSTPVSSNRYKMIQSLKVLPQYTLNLHETTTRGEKQVDIHLATDLLHYGGLDNLEAAVILTGDEDFVPAIKRVRERGKRVYLCTLKAGLSTVLRDTQSLDGVFYLDTESSLSSFVKPIEVVEEKVGLTEWLKGKGKVSSRDVGRWLKSVGELENIKGRYGNILRWLQLIENRGEVVLDTGNEEGRIEKEYFVWRKEEENYMEKSLVELKEICRTRGLKVSGNKDEIAQRISANDSELASNLTKLHDTAEDLFKDSIGGENPREADAFIEIKSKLHEFLNASGGVAYSRNIGRYLSKCKVRDGNGTLLTMIKYHYGSLRKFLKIKKGDSGLGWDEDYDFDGAVSKGYTEPEEGFRIFIE
;
A
#
# COMPACT_ATOMS: atom_id res chain seq x y z
N MET A 1 8.52 12.14 -5.29
CA MET A 1 8.18 13.47 -4.69
C MET A 1 9.43 14.01 -4.02
N LYS A 2 9.82 15.27 -4.22
CA LYS A 2 11.03 15.81 -3.56
C LYS A 2 10.83 15.83 -2.03
N PRO A 3 11.81 15.39 -1.22
CA PRO A 3 11.72 15.45 0.23
C PRO A 3 11.40 16.87 0.76
N SER A 4 11.84 17.91 0.05
CA SER A 4 11.58 19.32 0.37
C SER A 4 10.17 19.82 0.02
N THR A 5 9.25 18.97 -0.45
CA THR A 5 7.90 19.39 -0.81
C THR A 5 7.12 19.77 0.47
N PRO A 6 6.67 21.04 0.63
CA PRO A 6 5.99 21.45 1.85
C PRO A 6 4.70 20.67 2.10
N VAL A 7 4.42 20.33 3.36
CA VAL A 7 3.18 19.65 3.79
C VAL A 7 1.93 20.44 3.39
N SER A 8 2.04 21.77 3.38
CA SER A 8 0.96 22.68 2.97
C SER A 8 0.69 22.69 1.46
N SER A 9 1.61 22.16 0.64
CA SER A 9 1.52 22.22 -0.81
C SER A 9 0.37 21.36 -1.35
N ASN A 10 -0.28 21.83 -2.41
CA ASN A 10 -1.35 21.09 -3.09
C ASN A 10 -0.89 19.71 -3.57
N ARG A 11 0.38 19.60 -4.00
CA ARG A 11 0.98 18.33 -4.42
C ARG A 11 1.06 17.32 -3.28
N TYR A 12 1.54 17.75 -2.11
CA TYR A 12 1.61 16.88 -0.94
C TYR A 12 0.22 16.42 -0.53
N LYS A 13 -0.73 17.35 -0.40
CA LYS A 13 -2.13 17.05 -0.06
C LYS A 13 -2.76 16.06 -1.04
N MET A 14 -2.60 16.29 -2.35
CA MET A 14 -3.10 15.40 -3.39
C MET A 14 -2.52 13.98 -3.27
N ILE A 15 -1.21 13.85 -3.09
CA ILE A 15 -0.55 12.54 -2.93
C ILE A 15 -1.10 11.81 -1.70
N GLN A 16 -1.22 12.50 -0.56
CA GLN A 16 -1.78 11.87 0.65
C GLN A 16 -3.23 11.44 0.43
N SER A 17 -4.06 12.28 -0.20
CA SER A 17 -5.43 11.93 -0.55
C SER A 17 -5.51 10.72 -1.49
N LEU A 18 -4.59 10.56 -2.44
CA LEU A 18 -4.56 9.40 -3.33
C LEU A 18 -4.11 8.12 -2.61
N LYS A 19 -3.13 8.20 -1.70
CA LYS A 19 -2.63 7.04 -0.92
C LYS A 19 -3.73 6.35 -0.11
N VAL A 20 -4.65 7.15 0.43
CA VAL A 20 -5.73 6.66 1.29
C VAL A 20 -6.94 6.15 0.50
N LEU A 21 -6.93 6.21 -0.83
CA LEU A 21 -8.03 5.68 -1.64
C LEU A 21 -7.73 4.25 -2.11
N PRO A 22 -8.54 3.24 -1.72
CA PRO A 22 -8.27 1.84 -2.07
C PRO A 22 -8.44 1.54 -3.56
N GLN A 23 -9.16 2.39 -4.30
CA GLN A 23 -9.39 2.23 -5.74
C GLN A 23 -8.22 2.71 -6.61
N TYR A 24 -7.19 3.33 -6.01
CA TYR A 24 -6.01 3.79 -6.74
C TYR A 24 -4.76 3.10 -6.22
N THR A 25 -3.92 2.65 -7.14
CA THR A 25 -2.54 2.28 -6.85
C THR A 25 -1.67 3.49 -7.13
N LEU A 26 -0.97 4.00 -6.12
CA LEU A 26 -0.07 5.15 -6.29
C LEU A 26 1.37 4.67 -6.47
N ASN A 27 1.88 4.75 -7.70
CA ASN A 27 3.27 4.46 -8.02
C ASN A 27 4.09 5.76 -7.93
N LEU A 28 5.00 5.83 -6.95
CA LEU A 28 5.90 6.97 -6.77
C LEU A 28 7.30 6.60 -7.26
N HIS A 29 7.80 7.31 -8.26
CA HIS A 29 9.12 7.07 -8.82
C HIS A 29 10.12 8.13 -8.34
N GLU A 30 11.37 7.71 -8.14
CA GLU A 30 12.49 8.59 -7.86
C GLU A 30 13.03 9.15 -9.17
N THR A 31 12.95 10.47 -9.34
CA THR A 31 13.58 11.13 -10.47
C THR A 31 15.10 11.13 -10.24
N THR A 32 15.82 10.18 -10.82
CA THR A 32 17.28 10.28 -10.91
C THR A 32 17.65 11.48 -11.78
N THR A 33 18.78 12.12 -11.50
CA THR A 33 19.23 13.38 -12.15
C THR A 33 19.46 13.28 -13.67
N ARG A 34 19.25 12.10 -14.29
CA ARG A 34 19.28 11.89 -15.74
C ARG A 34 17.93 11.37 -16.25
N GLY A 35 17.02 12.30 -16.53
CA GLY A 35 15.95 12.12 -17.51
C GLY A 35 14.57 11.84 -16.93
N GLU A 36 13.63 12.75 -17.21
CA GLU A 36 12.21 12.72 -16.87
C GLU A 36 11.40 11.61 -17.57
N LYS A 37 12.02 10.53 -18.07
CA LYS A 37 11.39 9.53 -18.95
C LYS A 37 10.89 8.27 -18.26
N GLN A 38 11.14 8.12 -16.95
CA GLN A 38 10.79 6.88 -16.25
C GLN A 38 9.28 6.70 -16.12
N VAL A 39 8.53 7.80 -15.95
CA VAL A 39 7.06 7.73 -15.82
C VAL A 39 6.43 7.17 -17.09
N ASP A 40 6.91 7.58 -18.27
CA ASP A 40 6.34 7.12 -19.54
C ASP A 40 6.59 5.64 -19.78
N ILE A 41 7.80 5.17 -19.45
CA ILE A 41 8.17 3.75 -19.52
C ILE A 41 7.27 2.93 -18.60
N HIS A 42 7.07 3.36 -17.36
CA HIS A 42 6.21 2.65 -16.41
C HIS A 42 4.76 2.63 -16.86
N LEU A 43 4.21 3.78 -17.28
CA LEU A 43 2.83 3.86 -17.74
C LEU A 43 2.59 3.02 -19.01
N ALA A 44 3.54 3.01 -19.95
CA ALA A 44 3.45 2.17 -21.15
C ALA A 44 3.54 0.68 -20.80
N THR A 45 4.44 0.31 -19.87
CA THR A 45 4.60 -1.07 -19.40
C THR A 45 3.34 -1.56 -18.70
N ASP A 46 2.77 -0.75 -17.80
CA ASP A 46 1.52 -1.07 -17.11
C ASP A 46 0.36 -1.22 -18.11
N LEU A 47 0.23 -0.31 -19.07
CA LEU A 47 -0.80 -0.39 -20.10
C LEU A 47 -0.70 -1.70 -20.89
N LEU A 48 0.51 -2.11 -21.28
CA LEU A 48 0.75 -3.36 -22.00
C LEU A 48 0.53 -4.61 -21.13
N HIS A 49 0.91 -4.55 -19.84
CA HIS A 49 0.69 -5.62 -18.88
C HIS A 49 -0.80 -5.87 -18.66
N TYR A 50 -1.54 -4.84 -18.24
CA TYR A 50 -2.97 -4.94 -18.00
C TYR A 50 -3.77 -5.19 -19.28
N GLY A 51 -3.36 -4.60 -20.40
CA GLY A 51 -3.96 -4.86 -21.71
C GLY A 51 -3.77 -6.30 -22.20
N GLY A 52 -2.86 -7.07 -21.59
CA GLY A 52 -2.68 -8.50 -21.83
C GLY A 52 -3.59 -9.40 -21.00
N LEU A 53 -4.29 -8.87 -20.00
CA LEU A 53 -5.14 -9.68 -19.14
C LEU A 53 -6.51 -9.91 -19.79
N ASP A 54 -7.03 -11.13 -19.67
CA ASP A 54 -8.33 -11.50 -20.24
C ASP A 54 -9.50 -10.75 -19.60
N ASN A 55 -9.36 -10.39 -18.33
CA ASN A 55 -10.39 -9.69 -17.55
C ASN A 55 -10.47 -8.18 -17.78
N LEU A 56 -9.59 -7.60 -18.61
CA LEU A 56 -9.70 -6.20 -19.00
C LEU A 56 -10.57 -6.10 -20.27
N GLU A 57 -11.64 -5.31 -20.23
CA GLU A 57 -12.45 -5.03 -21.44
C GLU A 57 -12.09 -3.69 -22.08
N ALA A 58 -11.70 -2.72 -21.25
CA ALA A 58 -11.40 -1.37 -21.65
C ALA A 58 -10.30 -0.76 -20.78
N ALA A 59 -9.40 -0.01 -21.39
CA ALA A 59 -8.44 0.84 -20.73
C ALA A 59 -8.84 2.31 -20.89
N VAL A 60 -8.73 3.09 -19.82
CA VAL A 60 -8.83 4.56 -19.87
C VAL A 60 -7.46 5.12 -19.52
N ILE A 61 -6.82 5.81 -20.45
CA ILE A 61 -5.50 6.42 -20.24
C ILE A 61 -5.63 7.93 -20.12
N LEU A 62 -5.03 8.51 -19.09
CA LEU A 62 -4.93 9.95 -18.91
C LEU A 62 -3.56 10.43 -19.37
N THR A 63 -3.45 10.93 -20.61
CA THR A 63 -2.20 11.45 -21.17
C THR A 63 -2.45 12.44 -22.30
N GLY A 64 -1.48 13.28 -22.60
CA GLY A 64 -1.43 14.10 -23.82
C GLY A 64 -0.33 13.69 -24.81
N ASP A 65 0.49 12.72 -24.41
CA ASP A 65 1.76 12.40 -25.06
C ASP A 65 1.60 11.35 -26.19
N GLU A 66 2.19 11.63 -27.35
CA GLU A 66 2.17 10.74 -28.51
C GLU A 66 3.00 9.48 -28.35
N ASP A 67 3.95 9.46 -27.41
CA ASP A 67 4.83 8.32 -27.16
C ASP A 67 4.05 7.06 -26.72
N PHE A 68 2.79 7.21 -26.28
CA PHE A 68 1.90 6.10 -25.92
C PHE A 68 1.17 5.45 -27.10
N VAL A 69 1.19 6.06 -28.30
CA VAL A 69 0.49 5.51 -29.50
C VAL A 69 0.86 4.04 -29.77
N PRO A 70 2.14 3.61 -29.71
CA PRO A 70 2.50 2.21 -29.90
C PRO A 70 1.87 1.28 -28.85
N ALA A 71 1.85 1.69 -27.58
CA ALA A 71 1.26 0.88 -26.51
C ALA A 71 -0.26 0.76 -26.68
N ILE A 72 -0.94 1.87 -27.02
CA ILE A 72 -2.38 1.91 -27.31
C ILE A 72 -2.72 0.95 -28.46
N LYS A 73 -1.97 1.00 -29.56
CA LYS A 73 -2.15 0.07 -30.70
C LYS A 73 -2.07 -1.39 -30.28
N ARG A 74 -1.08 -1.75 -29.47
CA ARG A 74 -0.90 -3.13 -28.99
C ARG A 74 -2.04 -3.61 -28.09
N VAL A 75 -2.56 -2.74 -27.24
CA VAL A 75 -3.74 -3.07 -26.41
C VAL A 75 -4.99 -3.24 -27.27
N ARG A 76 -5.18 -2.41 -28.30
CA ARG A 76 -6.26 -2.56 -29.29
C ARG A 76 -6.16 -3.85 -30.10
N GLU A 77 -4.96 -4.22 -30.56
CA GLU A 77 -4.70 -5.46 -31.29
C GLU A 77 -5.06 -6.71 -30.46
N ARG A 78 -5.04 -6.60 -29.13
CA ARG A 78 -5.53 -7.62 -28.19
C ARG A 78 -7.05 -7.59 -27.97
N GLY A 79 -7.78 -6.87 -28.80
CA GLY A 79 -9.24 -6.78 -28.75
C GLY A 79 -9.80 -5.92 -27.61
N LYS A 80 -8.95 -5.14 -26.92
CA LYS A 80 -9.40 -4.28 -25.82
C LYS A 80 -9.87 -2.93 -26.35
N ARG A 81 -10.84 -2.31 -25.69
CA ARG A 81 -11.20 -0.91 -25.95
C ARG A 81 -10.19 0.03 -25.29
N VAL A 82 -9.84 1.14 -25.93
CA VAL A 82 -8.95 2.15 -25.37
C VAL A 82 -9.58 3.53 -25.51
N TYR A 83 -9.79 4.19 -24.38
CA TYR A 83 -10.29 5.54 -24.29
C TYR A 83 -9.19 6.48 -23.81
N LEU A 84 -9.07 7.63 -24.46
CA LEU A 84 -8.14 8.68 -24.06
C LEU A 84 -8.85 9.71 -23.20
N CYS A 85 -8.24 10.10 -22.10
CA CYS A 85 -8.61 11.25 -21.29
C CYS A 85 -7.46 12.26 -21.36
N THR A 86 -7.73 13.52 -21.66
CA THR A 86 -6.66 14.51 -21.88
C THR A 86 -7.11 15.94 -21.71
N LEU A 87 -6.19 16.85 -21.40
CA LEU A 87 -6.44 18.29 -21.45
C LEU A 87 -6.38 18.75 -22.92
N LYS A 88 -7.35 19.56 -23.37
CA LYS A 88 -7.38 20.06 -24.77
C LYS A 88 -6.06 20.70 -25.21
N ALA A 89 -5.43 21.45 -24.31
CA ALA A 89 -4.17 22.15 -24.58
C ALA A 89 -2.94 21.24 -24.61
N GLY A 90 -3.04 20.02 -24.06
CA GLY A 90 -1.92 19.07 -23.96
C GLY A 90 -1.96 17.92 -24.96
N LEU A 91 -3.00 17.84 -25.81
CA LEU A 91 -3.18 16.72 -26.73
C LEU A 91 -2.38 16.91 -28.03
N SER A 92 -1.41 16.04 -28.29
CA SER A 92 -0.70 15.99 -29.56
C SER A 92 -1.65 15.66 -30.74
N THR A 93 -1.32 16.16 -31.93
CA THR A 93 -2.09 15.89 -33.15
C THR A 93 -2.02 14.42 -33.54
N VAL A 94 -0.85 13.80 -33.40
CA VAL A 94 -0.65 12.38 -33.73
C VAL A 94 -1.51 11.47 -32.84
N LEU A 95 -1.56 11.75 -31.53
CA LEU A 95 -2.40 10.99 -30.61
C LEU A 95 -3.89 11.25 -30.86
N ARG A 96 -4.27 12.46 -31.27
CA ARG A 96 -5.65 12.81 -31.64
C ARG A 96 -6.13 12.07 -32.88
N ASP A 97 -5.27 11.99 -33.89
CA ASP A 97 -5.61 11.46 -35.21
C ASP A 97 -5.41 9.93 -35.30
N THR A 98 -4.95 9.30 -34.22
CA THR A 98 -4.80 7.84 -34.17
C THR A 98 -6.17 7.16 -34.22
N GLN A 99 -6.35 6.26 -35.19
CA GLN A 99 -7.57 5.45 -35.32
C GLN A 99 -7.68 4.35 -34.23
N SER A 100 -6.68 4.26 -33.36
CA SER A 100 -6.58 3.25 -32.30
C SER A 100 -7.32 3.64 -31.01
N LEU A 101 -8.07 4.74 -31.01
CA LEU A 101 -8.88 5.17 -29.87
C LEU A 101 -10.36 4.91 -30.16
N ASP A 102 -11.06 4.34 -29.18
CA ASP A 102 -12.52 4.17 -29.22
C ASP A 102 -13.26 5.44 -28.78
N GLY A 103 -12.57 6.39 -28.14
CA GLY A 103 -13.11 7.69 -27.77
C GLY A 103 -12.11 8.59 -27.07
N VAL A 104 -12.35 9.90 -27.14
CA VAL A 104 -11.53 10.94 -26.49
C VAL A 104 -12.40 11.77 -25.56
N PHE A 105 -12.02 11.81 -24.28
CA PHE A 105 -12.63 12.61 -23.23
C PHE A 105 -11.74 13.81 -22.92
N TYR A 106 -12.25 14.99 -23.21
CA TYR A 106 -11.55 16.23 -22.88
C TYR A 106 -11.86 16.65 -21.44
N LEU A 107 -10.80 16.74 -20.64
CA LEU A 107 -10.86 17.35 -19.32
C LEU A 107 -10.89 18.87 -19.52
N ASP A 108 -12.09 19.44 -19.45
CA ASP A 108 -12.26 20.87 -19.25
C ASP A 108 -12.07 21.13 -17.75
N THR A 109 -11.19 22.07 -17.41
CA THR A 109 -10.49 22.11 -16.11
C THR A 109 -11.37 22.45 -14.91
N GLU A 110 -12.65 22.80 -15.11
CA GLU A 110 -13.57 23.08 -13.99
C GLU A 110 -14.88 22.27 -14.03
N SER A 111 -15.51 22.09 -15.19
CA SER A 111 -16.82 21.42 -15.30
C SER A 111 -16.75 19.90 -15.51
N SER A 112 -15.70 19.40 -16.18
CA SER A 112 -15.54 17.97 -16.45
C SER A 112 -14.95 17.24 -15.24
N LEU A 113 -13.94 17.82 -14.58
CA LEU A 113 -13.29 17.15 -13.45
C LEU A 113 -14.25 16.92 -12.28
N SER A 114 -15.18 17.84 -12.01
CA SER A 114 -16.17 17.70 -10.95
C SER A 114 -17.24 16.62 -11.23
N SER A 115 -17.50 16.31 -12.50
CA SER A 115 -18.43 15.23 -12.89
C SER A 115 -17.75 13.85 -12.93
N PHE A 116 -16.47 13.76 -13.26
CA PHE A 116 -15.70 12.51 -13.28
C PHE A 116 -15.08 12.16 -11.92
N VAL A 117 -14.55 13.17 -11.22
CA VAL A 117 -14.03 13.05 -9.86
C VAL A 117 -15.15 13.52 -8.95
N LYS A 118 -16.06 12.61 -8.58
CA LYS A 118 -16.93 12.88 -7.45
C LYS A 118 -16.01 13.22 -6.28
N PRO A 119 -16.12 14.41 -5.67
CA PRO A 119 -15.45 14.67 -4.40
C PRO A 119 -15.76 13.47 -3.52
N ILE A 120 -14.74 12.93 -2.85
CA ILE A 120 -15.02 11.96 -1.78
C ILE A 120 -16.00 12.70 -0.88
N GLU A 121 -17.27 12.29 -0.87
CA GLU A 121 -18.21 12.72 0.16
C GLU A 121 -17.58 12.21 1.46
N VAL A 122 -16.74 13.04 2.06
CA VAL A 122 -16.15 12.77 3.35
C VAL A 122 -17.35 12.67 4.26
N VAL A 123 -17.59 11.47 4.79
CA VAL A 123 -18.81 11.13 5.55
C VAL A 123 -18.94 12.00 6.82
N GLU A 124 -17.97 12.86 7.14
CA GLU A 124 -18.02 13.84 8.22
C GLU A 124 -19.36 14.54 8.35
N GLU A 125 -19.92 15.04 7.24
CA GLU A 125 -21.14 15.83 7.27
C GLU A 125 -22.37 14.99 7.65
N LYS A 126 -22.30 13.66 7.43
CA LYS A 126 -23.38 12.72 7.80
C LYS A 126 -23.28 12.22 9.24
N VAL A 127 -22.07 12.11 9.82
CA VAL A 127 -21.91 11.54 11.17
C VAL A 127 -21.90 12.60 12.27
N GLY A 128 -21.75 13.89 11.95
CA GLY A 128 -21.72 14.96 12.96
C GLY A 128 -20.46 14.97 13.83
N LEU A 129 -19.34 14.44 13.31
CA LEU A 129 -18.07 14.33 14.04
C LEU A 129 -17.58 15.70 14.54
N THR A 130 -17.66 16.73 13.70
CA THR A 130 -17.24 18.08 14.07
C THR A 130 -18.05 18.62 15.26
N GLU A 131 -19.36 18.38 15.29
CA GLU A 131 -20.21 18.80 16.41
C GLU A 131 -19.87 18.02 17.68
N TRP A 132 -19.56 16.73 17.54
CA TRP A 132 -19.14 15.91 18.68
C TRP A 132 -17.77 16.31 19.25
N LEU A 133 -16.84 16.76 18.40
CA LEU A 133 -15.50 17.20 18.81
C LEU A 133 -15.52 18.56 19.53
N LYS A 134 -16.50 19.43 19.24
CA LYS A 134 -16.62 20.75 19.88
C LYS A 134 -16.59 20.63 21.41
N GLY A 135 -15.60 21.28 22.02
CA GLY A 135 -15.45 21.35 23.48
C GLY A 135 -14.83 20.10 24.14
N LYS A 136 -14.44 19.07 23.38
CA LYS A 136 -13.80 17.86 23.93
C LYS A 136 -12.27 17.95 24.06
N GLY A 137 -11.65 18.98 23.50
CA GLY A 137 -10.19 19.10 23.48
C GLY A 137 -9.55 18.02 22.61
N LYS A 138 -8.39 17.51 23.02
CA LYS A 138 -7.70 16.41 22.30
C LYS A 138 -8.40 15.08 22.55
N VAL A 139 -8.87 14.43 21.49
CA VAL A 139 -9.59 13.16 21.55
C VAL A 139 -8.76 12.04 20.91
N SER A 140 -8.70 10.86 21.53
CA SER A 140 -7.97 9.71 20.98
C SER A 140 -8.73 9.05 19.82
N SER A 141 -8.02 8.39 18.91
CA SER A 141 -8.63 7.55 17.86
C SER A 141 -9.57 6.47 18.43
N ARG A 142 -9.30 5.96 19.64
CA ARG A 142 -10.18 5.00 20.34
C ARG A 142 -11.47 5.65 20.79
N ASP A 143 -11.44 6.87 21.30
CA ASP A 143 -12.63 7.60 21.73
C ASP A 143 -13.52 7.94 20.52
N VAL A 144 -12.91 8.31 19.39
CA VAL A 144 -13.63 8.45 18.12
C VAL A 144 -14.26 7.12 17.72
N GLY A 145 -13.53 6.00 17.80
CA GLY A 145 -14.07 4.68 17.50
C GLY A 145 -15.25 4.26 18.41
N ARG A 146 -15.19 4.60 19.70
CA ARG A 146 -16.30 4.38 20.65
C ARG A 146 -17.51 5.23 20.30
N TRP A 147 -17.30 6.49 19.96
CA TRP A 147 -18.38 7.37 19.55
C TRP A 147 -19.03 6.91 18.24
N LEU A 148 -18.23 6.59 17.22
CA LEU A 148 -18.72 6.00 15.96
C LEU A 148 -19.56 4.73 16.21
N LYS A 149 -19.17 3.91 17.19
CA LYS A 149 -19.95 2.74 17.59
C LYS A 149 -21.29 3.13 18.21
N SER A 150 -21.31 4.18 19.03
CA SER A 150 -22.52 4.69 19.68
C SER A 150 -23.55 5.28 18.71
N VAL A 151 -23.09 5.86 17.60
CA VAL A 151 -23.97 6.41 16.54
C VAL A 151 -24.25 5.41 15.41
N GLY A 152 -23.76 4.17 15.51
CA GLY A 152 -24.01 3.11 14.54
C GLY A 152 -23.20 3.17 13.23
N GLU A 153 -22.24 4.10 13.11
CA GLU A 153 -21.49 4.34 11.86
C GLU A 153 -20.13 3.63 11.79
N LEU A 154 -19.68 3.00 12.88
CA LEU A 154 -18.35 2.39 12.95
C LEU A 154 -18.10 1.35 11.85
N GLU A 155 -19.04 0.42 11.65
CA GLU A 155 -18.88 -0.67 10.69
C GLU A 155 -19.03 -0.20 9.24
N ASN A 156 -19.85 0.84 9.00
CA ASN A 156 -19.95 1.51 7.70
C ASN A 156 -18.60 2.15 7.32
N ILE A 157 -18.00 2.90 8.26
CA ILE A 157 -16.69 3.52 8.07
C ILE A 157 -15.60 2.48 7.83
N LYS A 158 -15.55 1.40 8.62
CA LYS A 158 -14.57 0.32 8.40
C LYS A 158 -14.80 -0.38 7.07
N GLY A 159 -16.04 -0.63 6.67
CA GLY A 159 -16.35 -1.25 5.39
C GLY A 159 -15.89 -0.40 4.20
N ARG A 160 -16.10 0.92 4.29
CA ARG A 160 -15.75 1.86 3.21
C ARG A 160 -14.28 2.25 3.16
N TYR A 161 -13.63 2.40 4.31
CA TYR A 161 -12.27 2.93 4.42
C TYR A 161 -11.25 1.88 4.92
N GLY A 162 -11.67 0.63 5.15
CA GLY A 162 -10.85 -0.45 5.68
C GLY A 162 -10.64 -0.36 7.20
N ASN A 163 -10.28 0.82 7.72
CA ASN A 163 -10.14 1.05 9.16
C ASN A 163 -10.39 2.52 9.56
N ILE A 164 -10.56 2.75 10.86
CA ILE A 164 -10.85 4.07 11.45
C ILE A 164 -9.68 5.04 11.25
N LEU A 165 -8.44 4.57 11.33
CA LEU A 165 -7.25 5.41 11.23
C LEU A 165 -7.15 6.05 9.83
N ARG A 166 -7.40 5.27 8.79
CA ARG A 166 -7.42 5.72 7.39
C ARG A 166 -8.55 6.72 7.12
N TRP A 167 -9.70 6.52 7.76
CA TRP A 167 -10.80 7.48 7.73
C TRP A 167 -10.46 8.78 8.49
N LEU A 168 -9.83 8.68 9.66
CA LEU A 168 -9.38 9.83 10.43
C LEU A 168 -8.33 10.64 9.66
N GLN A 169 -7.38 10.00 9.00
CA GLN A 169 -6.35 10.64 8.15
C GLN A 169 -6.95 11.43 6.98
N LEU A 170 -8.05 10.94 6.40
CA LEU A 170 -8.81 11.66 5.36
C LEU A 170 -9.47 12.94 5.89
N ILE A 171 -9.77 12.96 7.18
CA ILE A 171 -10.47 14.03 7.89
C ILE A 171 -9.49 14.98 8.60
N GLU A 172 -8.25 14.54 8.81
CA GLU A 172 -7.23 15.11 9.69
C GLU A 172 -6.73 16.51 9.30
N ASN A 173 -7.24 17.09 8.23
CA ASN A 173 -7.06 18.52 7.93
C ASN A 173 -7.68 19.46 8.99
N ARG A 174 -8.17 18.97 10.14
CA ARG A 174 -8.88 19.76 11.17
C ARG A 174 -8.24 19.84 12.56
N GLY A 175 -7.11 19.19 12.83
CA GLY A 175 -6.26 19.50 14.01
C GLY A 175 -6.77 19.14 15.42
N GLU A 176 -7.89 18.43 15.57
CA GLU A 176 -8.51 18.16 16.90
C GLU A 176 -8.46 16.68 17.36
N VAL A 177 -8.03 15.75 16.51
CA VAL A 177 -7.93 14.31 16.84
C VAL A 177 -6.47 13.92 17.02
N VAL A 178 -6.15 13.28 18.14
CA VAL A 178 -4.86 12.65 18.38
C VAL A 178 -4.96 11.18 17.99
N LEU A 179 -4.18 10.77 17.00
CA LEU A 179 -4.10 9.38 16.60
C LEU A 179 -3.36 8.59 17.69
N ASP A 180 -4.10 7.80 18.47
CA ASP A 180 -3.53 6.86 19.45
C ASP A 180 -3.10 5.60 18.67
N THR A 181 -1.89 5.67 18.09
CA THR A 181 -1.21 4.58 17.40
C THR A 181 -0.41 3.78 18.42
N GLY A 182 -1.10 3.14 19.37
CA GLY A 182 -0.49 2.51 20.54
C GLY A 182 0.86 1.84 20.26
N ASN A 183 1.94 2.36 20.87
CA ASN A 183 3.35 1.92 20.72
C ASN A 183 3.91 1.75 19.28
N GLU A 184 3.13 2.00 18.24
CA GLU A 184 3.56 1.96 16.84
C GLU A 184 4.13 3.31 16.39
N GLU A 185 3.85 4.40 17.11
CA GLU A 185 4.55 5.69 16.99
C GLU A 185 6.09 5.48 17.03
N GLY A 186 6.59 4.61 17.91
CA GLY A 186 8.02 4.30 17.99
C GLY A 186 8.57 3.44 16.83
N ARG A 187 7.71 2.86 15.98
CA ARG A 187 8.11 1.95 14.89
C ARG A 187 7.89 2.59 13.52
N ILE A 188 6.78 3.29 13.34
CA ILE A 188 6.41 3.97 12.08
C ILE A 188 7.12 5.33 11.97
N GLU A 189 7.31 6.08 13.07
CA GLU A 189 8.13 7.31 13.01
C GLU A 189 9.63 7.01 12.85
N LYS A 190 10.11 5.85 13.36
CA LYS A 190 11.51 5.43 13.18
C LYS A 190 11.83 4.99 11.75
N GLU A 191 10.87 4.42 11.01
CA GLU A 191 11.10 3.97 9.63
C GLU A 191 10.92 5.08 8.59
N TYR A 192 10.19 6.16 8.89
CA TYR A 192 9.86 7.19 7.88
C TYR A 192 10.44 8.59 8.12
N PHE A 193 11.06 8.86 9.28
CA PHE A 193 11.61 10.17 9.61
C PHE A 193 13.15 10.21 9.65
N VAL A 194 13.82 9.65 8.64
CA VAL A 194 15.23 9.99 8.41
C VAL A 194 15.51 10.21 6.94
N TRP A 195 15.37 11.45 6.47
CA TRP A 195 16.18 11.97 5.37
C TRP A 195 16.62 13.40 5.66
N ARG A 196 17.93 13.51 5.93
CA ARG A 196 18.80 14.69 5.85
C ARG A 196 18.15 16.04 6.19
N LYS A 197 18.26 16.43 7.46
CA LYS A 197 18.43 17.85 7.79
C LYS A 197 19.70 18.32 7.06
N GLU A 198 19.64 19.44 6.36
CA GLU A 198 20.84 20.22 5.98
C GLU A 198 21.75 20.29 7.21
N GLU A 199 23.07 20.22 7.04
CA GLU A 199 24.04 20.32 8.15
C GLU A 199 23.73 21.56 8.98
N GLU A 200 22.91 21.40 10.02
CA GLU A 200 22.47 22.51 10.84
C GLU A 200 23.72 23.03 11.55
N ASN A 201 24.05 24.30 11.33
CA ASN A 201 25.13 24.93 12.03
C ASN A 201 24.74 25.09 13.51
N TYR A 202 25.02 24.07 14.32
CA TYR A 202 24.68 24.04 15.74
C TYR A 202 25.39 25.15 16.54
N MET A 203 26.42 25.77 15.97
CA MET A 203 27.11 26.91 16.59
C MET A 203 26.24 28.17 16.63
N GLU A 204 25.28 28.31 15.71
CA GLU A 204 24.38 29.47 15.64
C GLU A 204 23.18 29.37 16.59
N LYS A 205 22.85 28.15 17.07
CA LYS A 205 21.73 27.95 18.00
C LYS A 205 22.06 28.44 19.41
N SER A 206 21.04 28.85 20.16
CA SER A 206 21.19 29.22 21.56
C SER A 206 21.47 28.00 22.44
N LEU A 207 22.08 28.21 23.62
CA LEU A 207 22.37 27.13 24.58
C LEU A 207 21.08 26.42 25.06
N VAL A 208 19.96 27.13 25.10
CA VAL A 208 18.66 26.57 25.51
C VAL A 208 18.16 25.60 24.45
N GLU A 209 18.22 25.97 23.17
CA GLU A 209 17.84 25.11 22.04
C GLU A 209 18.73 23.87 21.95
N LEU A 210 20.05 24.03 22.15
CA LEU A 210 20.98 22.90 22.14
C LEU A 210 20.70 21.91 23.27
N LYS A 211 20.40 22.39 24.48
CA LYS A 211 20.02 21.50 25.60
C LYS A 211 18.72 20.76 25.34
N GLU A 212 17.76 21.42 24.70
CA GLU A 212 16.49 20.77 24.33
C GLU A 212 16.69 19.67 23.29
N ILE A 213 17.49 19.92 22.26
CA ILE A 213 17.88 18.89 21.28
C ILE A 213 18.53 17.68 21.98
N CYS A 214 19.44 17.92 22.93
CA CYS A 214 20.04 16.84 23.70
C CYS A 214 19.02 16.05 24.54
N ARG A 215 18.05 16.69 25.20
CA ARG A 215 17.00 15.99 25.97
C ARG A 215 16.16 15.08 25.09
N THR A 216 15.68 15.61 23.96
CA THR A 216 14.85 14.87 23.01
C THR A 216 15.58 13.67 22.43
N ARG A 217 16.91 13.77 22.25
CA ARG A 217 17.76 12.69 21.72
C ARG A 217 18.37 11.78 22.78
N GLY A 218 18.06 11.98 24.07
CA GLY A 218 18.66 11.20 25.17
C GLY A 218 20.17 11.44 25.36
N LEU A 219 20.70 12.55 24.87
CA LEU A 219 22.11 12.92 25.01
C LEU A 219 22.37 13.67 26.33
N LYS A 220 23.58 13.56 26.86
CA LYS A 220 24.02 14.30 28.05
C LYS A 220 23.89 15.81 27.82
N VAL A 221 23.24 16.53 28.74
CA VAL A 221 22.95 17.98 28.63
C VAL A 221 23.94 18.90 29.36
N SER A 222 24.90 18.33 30.10
CA SER A 222 25.95 19.10 30.79
C SER A 222 27.11 19.42 29.83
N GLY A 223 27.72 20.59 30.02
CA GLY A 223 28.85 21.08 29.23
C GLY A 223 28.69 22.55 28.85
N ASN A 224 29.74 23.13 28.27
CA ASN A 224 29.66 24.44 27.62
C ASN A 224 28.93 24.34 26.26
N LYS A 225 28.63 25.48 25.64
CA LYS A 225 27.84 25.54 24.40
C LYS A 225 28.48 24.72 23.28
N ASP A 226 29.80 24.84 23.12
CA ASP A 226 30.54 24.20 22.03
C ASP A 226 30.60 22.67 22.22
N GLU A 227 30.80 22.20 23.45
CA GLU A 227 30.75 20.77 23.79
C GLU A 227 29.40 20.13 23.48
N ILE A 228 28.30 20.86 23.74
CA ILE A 228 26.95 20.37 23.45
C ILE A 228 26.70 20.36 21.93
N ALA A 229 27.10 21.41 21.22
CA ALA A 229 26.98 21.50 19.76
C ALA A 229 27.77 20.38 19.05
N GLN A 230 29.02 20.14 19.46
CA GLN A 230 29.86 19.06 18.94
C GLN A 230 29.25 17.68 19.22
N ARG A 231 28.67 17.46 20.39
CA ARG A 231 28.02 16.19 20.76
C ARG A 231 26.82 15.89 19.86
N ILE A 232 26.01 16.90 19.57
CA ILE A 232 24.86 16.79 18.67
C ILE A 232 25.34 16.46 17.25
N SER A 233 26.37 17.18 16.77
CA SER A 233 26.97 16.95 15.45
C SER A 233 27.58 15.55 15.31
N ALA A 234 28.29 15.06 16.33
CA ALA A 234 28.86 13.71 16.34
C ALA A 234 27.78 12.63 16.30
N ASN A 235 26.68 12.82 17.05
CA ASN A 235 25.55 11.90 17.04
C ASN A 235 24.84 11.88 15.67
N ASP A 236 24.69 13.03 15.00
CA ASP A 236 24.14 13.10 13.64
C ASP A 236 25.03 12.40 12.61
N SER A 237 26.36 12.56 12.73
CA SER A 237 27.33 11.90 11.86
C SER A 237 27.30 10.37 12.04
N GLU A 238 27.19 9.90 13.28
CA GLU A 238 27.05 8.47 13.60
C GLU A 238 25.75 7.89 13.05
N LEU A 239 24.62 8.60 13.24
CA LEU A 239 23.34 8.22 12.67
C LEU A 239 23.40 8.15 11.14
N ALA A 240 23.96 9.18 10.50
CA ALA A 240 24.13 9.22 9.05
C ALA A 240 24.98 8.05 8.54
N SER A 241 26.09 7.71 9.21
CA SER A 241 26.93 6.57 8.85
C SER A 241 26.18 5.23 8.97
N ASN A 242 25.40 5.05 10.03
CA ASN A 242 24.61 3.83 10.22
C ASN A 242 23.49 3.70 9.19
N LEU A 243 22.89 4.82 8.78
CA LEU A 243 21.90 4.88 7.70
C LEU A 243 22.48 4.60 6.33
N THR A 244 23.67 5.10 6.01
CA THR A 244 24.36 4.74 4.76
C THR A 244 24.63 3.25 4.70
N LYS A 245 25.11 2.64 5.79
CA LYS A 245 25.33 1.18 5.85
C LYS A 245 24.02 0.40 5.66
N LEU A 246 22.92 0.86 6.25
CA LEU A 246 21.59 0.28 6.07
C LEU A 246 21.09 0.43 4.63
N HIS A 247 21.36 1.59 3.99
CA HIS A 247 20.98 1.85 2.61
C HIS A 247 21.79 0.99 1.64
N ASP A 248 23.10 0.87 1.83
CA ASP A 248 23.95 0.01 0.99
C ASP A 248 23.53 -1.47 1.13
N THR A 249 23.20 -1.89 2.35
CA THR A 249 22.63 -3.23 2.60
C THR A 249 21.25 -3.39 1.93
N ALA A 250 20.41 -2.36 1.97
CA ALA A 250 19.09 -2.38 1.36
C ALA A 250 19.15 -2.33 -0.17
N GLU A 251 20.12 -1.63 -0.75
CA GLU A 251 20.34 -1.52 -2.19
C GLU A 251 20.91 -2.82 -2.77
N ASP A 252 21.80 -3.49 -2.03
CA ASP A 252 22.27 -4.84 -2.35
C ASP A 252 21.10 -5.84 -2.31
N LEU A 253 20.21 -5.75 -1.31
CA LEU A 253 18.97 -6.53 -1.25
C LEU A 253 17.96 -6.17 -2.37
N PHE A 254 17.94 -4.92 -2.83
CA PHE A 254 17.04 -4.45 -3.90
C PHE A 254 17.51 -4.89 -5.29
N LYS A 255 18.82 -4.97 -5.51
CA LYS A 255 19.41 -5.48 -6.76
C LYS A 255 19.13 -6.97 -6.95
N ASP A 256 19.01 -7.72 -5.86
CA ASP A 256 18.54 -9.11 -5.87
C ASP A 256 17.02 -9.24 -6.14
N SER A 257 16.26 -8.16 -5.96
CA SER A 257 14.79 -8.14 -6.04
C SER A 257 14.20 -7.85 -7.44
N ILE A 258 15.02 -7.60 -8.47
CA ILE A 258 14.52 -7.48 -9.87
C ILE A 258 14.24 -8.88 -10.48
N GLY A 259 14.43 -9.97 -9.72
CA GLY A 259 14.01 -11.31 -10.12
C GLY A 259 13.73 -12.32 -8.99
N GLY A 260 13.70 -11.91 -7.71
CA GLY A 260 13.52 -12.82 -6.57
C GLY A 260 12.42 -12.36 -5.62
N GLU A 261 11.53 -13.28 -5.22
CA GLU A 261 10.60 -13.08 -4.10
C GLU A 261 11.38 -12.56 -2.87
N ASN A 262 10.80 -11.60 -2.14
CA ASN A 262 11.38 -11.10 -0.89
C ASN A 262 11.77 -12.29 0.01
N PRO A 263 13.03 -12.43 0.46
CA PRO A 263 13.49 -13.62 1.20
C PRO A 263 12.61 -13.95 2.41
N ARG A 264 12.07 -12.92 3.08
CA ARG A 264 11.14 -13.12 4.21
C ARG A 264 9.76 -13.62 3.77
N GLU A 265 9.29 -13.21 2.60
CA GLU A 265 8.05 -13.72 2.02
C GLU A 265 8.24 -15.14 1.48
N ALA A 266 9.42 -15.45 0.91
CA ALA A 266 9.78 -16.78 0.47
C ALA A 266 9.86 -17.76 1.66
N ASP A 267 10.52 -17.38 2.75
CA ASP A 267 10.60 -18.17 3.98
C ASP A 267 9.21 -18.40 4.60
N ALA A 268 8.40 -17.33 4.67
CA ALA A 268 7.03 -17.38 5.12
C ALA A 268 6.16 -18.31 4.24
N PHE A 269 6.35 -18.26 2.92
CA PHE A 269 5.65 -19.12 1.98
C PHE A 269 6.07 -20.58 2.09
N ILE A 270 7.37 -20.85 2.28
CA ILE A 270 7.89 -22.20 2.54
C ILE A 270 7.28 -22.76 3.83
N GLU A 271 7.21 -21.95 4.89
CA GLU A 271 6.58 -22.35 6.16
C GLU A 271 5.08 -22.64 5.99
N ILE A 272 4.34 -21.77 5.30
CA ILE A 272 2.92 -21.98 4.98
C ILE A 272 2.74 -23.28 4.17
N LYS A 273 3.55 -23.48 3.13
CA LYS A 273 3.49 -24.65 2.25
C LYS A 273 3.76 -25.93 3.03
N SER A 274 4.81 -25.95 3.84
CA SER A 274 5.14 -27.10 4.71
C SER A 274 3.98 -27.46 5.64
N LYS A 275 3.35 -26.46 6.28
CA LYS A 275 2.22 -26.68 7.18
C LYS A 275 0.96 -27.14 6.47
N LEU A 276 0.69 -26.63 5.26
CA LEU A 276 -0.40 -27.13 4.42
C LEU A 276 -0.19 -28.60 4.05
N HIS A 277 1.01 -28.97 3.57
CA HIS A 277 1.34 -30.37 3.29
C HIS A 277 1.16 -31.29 4.50
N GLU A 278 1.67 -30.89 5.67
CA GLU A 278 1.49 -31.64 6.92
C GLU A 278 0.01 -31.89 7.23
N PHE A 279 -0.80 -30.83 7.15
CA PHE A 279 -2.24 -30.90 7.43
C PHE A 279 -2.97 -31.81 6.43
N LEU A 280 -2.61 -31.73 5.16
CA LEU A 280 -3.32 -32.42 4.09
C LEU A 280 -2.93 -33.89 4.05
N ASN A 281 -1.68 -34.24 4.34
CA ASN A 281 -1.27 -35.62 4.60
C ASN A 281 -2.03 -36.21 5.80
N ALA A 282 -2.15 -35.47 6.90
CA ALA A 282 -2.88 -35.93 8.08
C ALA A 282 -4.40 -36.08 7.83
N SER A 283 -4.93 -35.40 6.81
CA SER A 283 -6.36 -35.42 6.44
C SER A 283 -6.67 -36.43 5.32
N GLY A 284 -5.74 -37.33 4.98
CA GLY A 284 -5.93 -38.29 3.88
C GLY A 284 -5.97 -37.62 2.51
N GLY A 285 -5.27 -36.49 2.37
CA GLY A 285 -5.16 -35.73 1.14
C GLY A 285 -6.33 -34.80 0.83
N VAL A 286 -7.35 -34.73 1.68
CA VAL A 286 -8.60 -33.99 1.40
C VAL A 286 -8.95 -33.05 2.56
N ALA A 287 -9.23 -31.77 2.30
CA ALA A 287 -9.73 -30.87 3.34
C ALA A 287 -10.56 -29.67 2.84
N TYR A 288 -11.33 -29.07 3.76
CA TYR A 288 -12.04 -27.81 3.52
C TYR A 288 -11.18 -26.60 3.89
N SER A 289 -11.35 -25.50 3.16
CA SER A 289 -10.69 -24.21 3.41
C SER A 289 -10.89 -23.72 4.84
N ARG A 290 -12.06 -23.98 5.44
CA ARG A 290 -12.36 -23.66 6.84
C ARG A 290 -11.49 -24.46 7.82
N ASN A 291 -11.27 -25.75 7.56
CA ASN A 291 -10.44 -26.61 8.41
C ASN A 291 -8.97 -26.20 8.31
N ILE A 292 -8.51 -25.90 7.10
CA ILE A 292 -7.17 -25.33 6.85
C ILE A 292 -7.02 -24.01 7.60
N GLY A 293 -8.02 -23.12 7.52
CA GLY A 293 -8.00 -21.86 8.25
C GLY A 293 -7.87 -22.04 9.77
N ARG A 294 -8.65 -22.97 10.36
CA ARG A 294 -8.57 -23.31 11.79
C ARG A 294 -7.24 -23.92 12.19
N TYR A 295 -6.62 -24.71 11.31
CA TYR A 295 -5.29 -25.26 11.53
C TYR A 295 -4.24 -24.16 11.49
N LEU A 296 -4.21 -23.35 10.44
CA LEU A 296 -3.25 -22.26 10.26
C LEU A 296 -3.40 -21.13 11.29
N SER A 297 -4.57 -20.96 11.90
CA SER A 297 -4.76 -20.03 13.02
C SER A 297 -4.14 -20.52 14.33
N LYS A 298 -3.73 -21.79 14.42
CA LYS A 298 -3.01 -22.35 15.58
C LYS A 298 -1.50 -22.39 15.35
N CYS A 299 -1.05 -22.34 14.09
CA CYS A 299 0.36 -22.30 13.74
C CYS A 299 0.92 -20.89 13.93
N LYS A 300 1.90 -20.73 14.82
CA LYS A 300 2.64 -19.47 15.01
C LYS A 300 3.71 -19.31 13.94
N VAL A 301 3.98 -18.07 13.54
CA VAL A 301 5.12 -17.70 12.69
C VAL A 301 6.39 -17.81 13.52
N ARG A 302 7.46 -18.42 12.99
CA ARG A 302 8.73 -18.63 13.73
C ARG A 302 9.30 -17.35 14.37
N ASP A 303 9.27 -16.24 13.64
CA ASP A 303 9.97 -15.00 14.03
C ASP A 303 9.02 -13.83 14.36
N GLY A 304 7.72 -14.09 14.53
CA GLY A 304 6.70 -13.04 14.53
C GLY A 304 5.61 -13.16 15.59
N ASN A 305 5.05 -12.02 15.95
CA ASN A 305 3.77 -11.96 16.67
C ASN A 305 2.64 -12.21 15.67
N GLY A 306 2.12 -13.44 15.62
CA GLY A 306 0.98 -13.76 14.77
C GLY A 306 0.82 -15.25 14.49
N THR A 307 -0.20 -15.54 13.69
CA THR A 307 -0.46 -16.89 13.18
C THR A 307 -0.22 -16.92 11.67
N LEU A 308 0.05 -18.09 11.10
CA LEU A 308 0.18 -18.24 9.65
C LEU A 308 -1.08 -17.75 8.92
N LEU A 309 -2.28 -17.93 9.51
CA LEU A 309 -3.51 -17.39 8.95
C LEU A 309 -3.52 -15.85 8.93
N THR A 310 -3.03 -15.20 9.99
CA THR A 310 -2.93 -13.73 10.05
C THR A 310 -1.99 -13.22 8.96
N MET A 311 -0.85 -13.89 8.77
CA MET A 311 0.12 -13.57 7.73
C MET A 311 -0.49 -13.73 6.33
N ILE A 312 -1.22 -14.82 6.08
CA ILE A 312 -1.93 -15.03 4.81
C ILE A 312 -2.96 -13.91 4.56
N LYS A 313 -3.71 -13.51 5.58
CA LYS A 313 -4.68 -12.40 5.44
C LYS A 313 -4.00 -11.06 5.20
N TYR A 314 -2.84 -10.82 5.80
CA TYR A 314 -2.08 -9.60 5.59
C TYR A 314 -1.59 -9.46 4.15
N HIS A 315 -0.94 -10.50 3.59
CA HIS A 315 -0.37 -10.44 2.23
C HIS A 315 -1.42 -10.66 1.13
N TYR A 316 -2.38 -11.57 1.35
CA TYR A 316 -3.31 -12.01 0.30
C TYR A 316 -4.75 -11.57 0.55
N GLY A 317 -5.04 -10.84 1.63
CA GLY A 317 -6.38 -10.40 2.03
C GLY A 317 -7.25 -11.52 2.62
N SER A 318 -7.19 -12.73 2.07
CA SER A 318 -7.93 -13.89 2.57
C SER A 318 -7.27 -15.22 2.21
N LEU A 319 -7.56 -16.27 2.99
CA LEU A 319 -7.13 -17.64 2.68
C LEU A 319 -7.64 -18.11 1.31
N ARG A 320 -8.88 -17.74 0.95
CA ARG A 320 -9.46 -18.06 -0.35
C ARG A 320 -8.66 -17.45 -1.50
N LYS A 321 -8.29 -16.18 -1.38
CA LYS A 321 -7.47 -15.49 -2.40
C LYS A 321 -6.07 -16.08 -2.49
N PHE A 322 -5.46 -16.43 -1.36
CA PHE A 322 -4.18 -17.15 -1.33
C PHE A 322 -4.23 -18.50 -2.08
N LEU A 323 -5.21 -19.35 -1.75
CA LEU A 323 -5.38 -20.66 -2.38
C LEU A 323 -5.63 -20.54 -3.90
N LYS A 324 -6.40 -19.54 -4.33
CA LYS A 324 -6.63 -19.24 -5.76
C LYS A 324 -5.36 -18.80 -6.48
N ILE A 325 -4.60 -17.87 -5.90
CA ILE A 325 -3.37 -17.34 -6.50
C ILE A 325 -2.33 -18.44 -6.65
N LYS A 326 -2.14 -19.27 -5.62
CA LYS A 326 -1.09 -20.30 -5.60
C LYS A 326 -1.54 -21.65 -6.19
N LYS A 327 -2.75 -21.74 -6.74
CA LYS A 327 -3.22 -22.90 -7.53
C LYS A 327 -2.29 -23.21 -8.71
N GLY A 328 -1.86 -22.18 -9.45
CA GLY A 328 -1.01 -22.34 -10.63
C GLY A 328 0.48 -22.52 -10.35
N ASP A 329 0.91 -22.29 -9.10
CA ASP A 329 2.32 -22.03 -8.77
C ASP A 329 2.92 -23.09 -7.83
N SER A 330 2.06 -23.88 -7.19
CA SER A 330 2.46 -24.60 -5.98
C SER A 330 3.11 -25.96 -6.23
N GLY A 331 3.06 -26.51 -7.45
CA GLY A 331 3.52 -27.88 -7.73
C GLY A 331 2.81 -28.94 -6.89
N LEU A 332 1.60 -28.59 -6.44
CA LEU A 332 0.95 -29.17 -5.27
C LEU A 332 -0.39 -29.84 -5.65
N GLY A 333 -0.81 -29.70 -6.91
CA GLY A 333 -1.81 -30.56 -7.57
C GLY A 333 -3.19 -30.56 -6.91
N TRP A 334 -3.78 -29.39 -6.66
CA TRP A 334 -5.15 -29.29 -6.14
C TRP A 334 -6.13 -28.77 -7.18
N ASP A 335 -7.17 -29.55 -7.48
CA ASP A 335 -8.27 -29.15 -8.36
C ASP A 335 -9.36 -28.39 -7.57
N GLU A 336 -9.74 -27.22 -8.06
CA GLU A 336 -11.04 -26.61 -7.73
C GLU A 336 -12.01 -27.01 -8.84
N ASP A 337 -12.99 -27.85 -8.51
CA ASP A 337 -14.38 -27.80 -9.04
C ASP A 337 -15.14 -29.05 -8.58
N TYR A 338 -15.30 -29.20 -7.26
CA TYR A 338 -16.12 -30.27 -6.71
C TYR A 338 -17.07 -29.71 -5.66
N ASP A 339 -18.31 -29.51 -6.10
CA ASP A 339 -19.47 -29.45 -5.21
C ASP A 339 -19.61 -30.82 -4.52
N PHE A 340 -19.33 -30.85 -3.22
CA PHE A 340 -19.23 -32.09 -2.44
C PHE A 340 -20.55 -32.86 -2.41
N ASP A 341 -21.68 -32.14 -2.43
CA ASP A 341 -23.03 -32.74 -2.43
C ASP A 341 -23.29 -33.54 -3.73
N GLY A 342 -22.64 -33.16 -4.84
CA GLY A 342 -22.70 -33.88 -6.11
C GLY A 342 -21.75 -35.08 -6.22
N ALA A 343 -20.69 -35.12 -5.40
CA ALA A 343 -19.66 -36.17 -5.46
C ALA A 343 -20.05 -37.42 -4.65
N VAL A 344 -20.65 -37.24 -3.47
CA VAL A 344 -21.12 -38.33 -2.60
C VAL A 344 -22.26 -39.12 -3.27
N SER A 345 -23.12 -38.43 -4.03
CA SER A 345 -24.23 -39.05 -4.76
C SER A 345 -23.82 -39.87 -5.99
N LYS A 346 -22.58 -39.71 -6.47
CA LYS A 346 -22.07 -40.36 -7.70
C LYS A 346 -21.07 -41.50 -7.47
N GLY A 347 -20.76 -41.87 -6.23
CA GLY A 347 -19.96 -43.06 -5.92
C GLY A 347 -18.51 -42.99 -6.42
N TYR A 348 -17.90 -41.80 -6.46
CA TYR A 348 -16.49 -41.67 -6.85
C TYR A 348 -15.56 -42.30 -5.80
N THR A 349 -14.71 -43.22 -6.25
CA THR A 349 -13.61 -43.81 -5.49
C THR A 349 -12.42 -42.85 -5.38
N GLU A 350 -11.50 -43.16 -4.47
CA GLU A 350 -10.35 -42.36 -4.05
C GLU A 350 -9.55 -41.73 -5.23
N PRO A 351 -8.99 -40.51 -5.07
CA PRO A 351 -8.18 -39.88 -6.11
C PRO A 351 -6.91 -40.69 -6.39
N GLU A 352 -6.61 -40.97 -7.66
CA GLU A 352 -5.40 -41.72 -8.02
C GLU A 352 -4.10 -40.92 -7.84
N GLU A 353 -4.10 -39.59 -7.72
CA GLU A 353 -2.92 -38.83 -7.31
C GLU A 353 -3.28 -37.37 -6.99
N GLY A 354 -2.68 -36.81 -5.93
CA GLY A 354 -2.82 -35.40 -5.57
C GLY A 354 -3.78 -35.12 -4.41
N PHE A 355 -4.06 -33.86 -4.24
CA PHE A 355 -4.33 -33.26 -2.94
C PHE A 355 -5.57 -32.37 -3.18
N ARG A 356 -6.67 -32.52 -2.42
CA ARG A 356 -7.94 -31.81 -2.73
C ARG A 356 -8.33 -30.82 -1.64
N ILE A 357 -8.51 -29.54 -2.01
CA ILE A 357 -9.01 -28.50 -1.11
C ILE A 357 -10.38 -28.01 -1.59
N PHE A 358 -11.40 -28.18 -0.77
CA PHE A 358 -12.72 -27.61 -1.01
C PHE A 358 -12.80 -26.18 -0.47
N ILE A 359 -13.09 -25.22 -1.34
CA ILE A 359 -13.21 -23.81 -0.95
C ILE A 359 -14.67 -23.48 -0.62
N GLU A 360 -14.97 -23.37 0.68
CA GLU A 360 -16.22 -22.81 1.21
C GLU A 360 -16.26 -21.27 1.17
#